data_AF-A0A8K0KP45-F1
#
_entry.id   AF-A0A8K0KP45-F1
#
_cell.length_a   1.000
_cell.length_b   1.000
_cell.length_c   1.000
_cell.angle_alpha   90.00
_cell.angle_beta   90.00
_cell.angle_gamma   90.00
#
_symmetry.space_group_name_H-M   'P 1'
#
loop_
_entity.id
_entity.type
_entity.pdbx_description
1 polymer ?
#
loop_
_entity_poly.entity_id
_entity_poly.type
_entity_poly.pdbx_seq_one_letter_code
_entity_poly.pdbx_strand_id
1 'polypeptide(L)' 'MVSTIRVTPPTFDGKIPWASYIKQFEAASEANAWSPHEKAVALTVALRGEALYVLQARIAEDIGDYEELLRRLEMRFG' A
#
# COMPACT_ATOMS: atom_id res chain seq x y z
N MET A 1 -5.32 28.83 4.77
CA MET A 1 -6.27 27.79 4.32
C MET A 1 -5.45 26.52 4.17
N VAL A 2 -5.77 25.46 4.90
CA VAL A 2 -5.11 24.16 4.68
C VAL A 2 -5.77 23.58 3.44
N SER A 3 -5.01 23.40 2.34
CA SER A 3 -5.51 22.75 1.13
C SER A 3 -5.87 21.30 1.44
N THR A 4 -7.16 20.96 1.33
CA THR A 4 -7.69 19.59 1.46
C THR A 4 -7.52 18.80 0.16
N ILE A 5 -6.29 18.72 -0.37
CA ILE A 5 -6.03 17.83 -1.50
C ILE A 5 -6.02 16.40 -0.95
N ARG A 6 -7.00 15.59 -1.34
CA ARG A 6 -6.96 14.14 -1.14
C ARG A 6 -6.00 13.56 -2.17
N VAL A 7 -4.85 13.09 -1.73
CA VAL A 7 -3.81 12.52 -2.61
C VAL A 7 -4.12 11.04 -2.85
N THR A 8 -4.21 10.61 -4.10
CA THR A 8 -4.38 9.19 -4.43
C THR A 8 -3.01 8.60 -4.78
N PRO A 9 -2.54 7.55 -4.08
CA PRO A 9 -1.31 6.88 -4.46
C PRO A 9 -1.49 6.15 -5.81
N PRO A 10 -0.40 5.92 -6.56
CA PRO A 10 -0.47 5.11 -7.77
C PRO A 10 -0.86 3.67 -7.44
N THR A 11 -1.26 2.90 -8.46
CA THR A 11 -1.42 1.45 -8.31
C THR A 11 -0.08 0.74 -8.41
N PHE A 12 0.03 -0.43 -7.79
CA PHE A 12 1.24 -1.25 -7.83
C PHE A 12 0.97 -2.60 -8.48
N ASP A 13 1.64 -2.88 -9.60
CA ASP A 13 1.57 -4.17 -10.29
C ASP A 13 2.89 -4.97 -10.23
N GLY A 14 3.90 -4.46 -9.53
CA GLY A 14 5.23 -5.06 -9.42
C GLY A 14 6.26 -4.65 -10.48
N LYS A 15 5.90 -3.78 -11.45
CA LYS A 15 6.83 -3.36 -12.52
C LYS A 15 7.72 -2.19 -12.16
N ILE A 16 7.24 -1.32 -11.27
CA ILE A 16 8.07 -0.24 -10.70
C ILE A 16 8.83 -0.79 -9.49
N PRO A 17 10.07 -0.33 -9.23
CA PRO A 17 10.81 -0.76 -8.05
C PRO A 17 10.00 -0.51 -6.78
N TRP A 18 9.90 -1.53 -5.92
CA TRP A 18 9.11 -1.47 -4.69
C TRP A 18 9.51 -0.29 -3.79
N ALA A 19 10.82 -0.09 -3.60
CA ALA A 19 11.36 1.02 -2.81
C ALA A 19 10.95 2.41 -3.34
N SER A 20 10.72 2.56 -4.64
CA SER A 20 10.23 3.81 -5.25
C SER A 20 8.73 3.96 -5.03
N TYR A 21 7.97 2.89 -5.22
CA TYR A 21 6.52 2.90 -5.00
C TYR A 21 6.17 3.23 -3.55
N ILE A 22 6.81 2.57 -2.59
CA ILE A 22 6.45 2.73 -1.17
C ILE A 22 6.70 4.16 -0.67
N LYS A 23 7.73 4.84 -1.19
CA LYS A 23 7.97 6.28 -0.91
C LYS A 23 6.83 7.16 -1.40
N GLN A 24 6.26 6.88 -2.59
CA GLN A 24 5.12 7.64 -3.12
C GLN A 24 3.84 7.35 -2.31
N PHE A 25 3.65 6.09 -1.92
CA PHE A 25 2.51 5.69 -1.10
C PHE A 25 2.56 6.36 0.29
N GLU A 26 3.71 6.35 0.96
CA GLU A 26 3.89 6.99 2.27
C GLU A 26 3.70 8.51 2.21
N ALA A 27 4.17 9.17 1.14
CA ALA A 27 3.92 10.60 0.95
C ALA A 27 2.42 10.92 0.79
N ALA A 28 1.67 10.09 0.05
CA ALA A 28 0.21 10.23 -0.05
C ALA A 28 -0.47 9.97 1.31
N SER A 29 0.01 8.98 2.05
CA SER A 29 -0.51 8.64 3.37
C SER A 29 -0.30 9.76 4.39
N GLU A 30 0.87 10.40 4.40
CA GLU A 30 1.17 11.52 5.28
C GLU A 30 0.29 12.73 4.96
N ALA A 31 0.16 13.07 3.67
CA ALA A 31 -0.69 14.16 3.20
C ALA A 31 -2.17 13.96 3.57
N ASN A 32 -2.63 12.71 3.61
CA ASN A 32 -3.99 12.36 3.98
C ASN A 32 -4.19 12.05 5.48
N ALA A 33 -3.12 12.07 6.28
CA ALA A 33 -3.12 11.68 7.69
C ALA A 33 -3.75 10.30 7.96
N TRP A 34 -3.48 9.30 7.12
CA TRP A 34 -4.04 7.96 7.28
C TRP A 34 -3.52 7.26 8.54
N SER A 35 -4.43 6.63 9.26
CA SER A 35 -4.14 5.63 10.29
C SER A 35 -3.49 4.37 9.71
N PRO A 36 -2.83 3.53 10.53
CA PRO A 36 -2.26 2.26 10.05
C PRO A 36 -3.29 1.35 9.35
N HIS A 37 -4.53 1.30 9.85
CA HIS A 37 -5.61 0.55 9.22
C HIS A 37 -5.98 1.14 7.84
N GLU A 38 -6.09 2.46 7.73
CA GLU A 38 -6.34 3.12 6.43
C GLU A 38 -5.19 2.91 5.45
N LYS A 39 -3.93 2.90 5.92
CA LYS A 39 -2.77 2.51 5.10
C LYS A 39 -2.91 1.08 4.57
N ALA A 40 -3.24 0.12 5.44
CA ALA A 40 -3.42 -1.29 5.04
C ALA A 40 -4.51 -1.46 3.99
N VAL A 41 -5.68 -0.83 4.20
CA VAL A 41 -6.79 -0.83 3.25
C VAL A 41 -6.38 -0.16 1.93
N ALA A 42 -5.79 1.04 1.99
CA ALA A 42 -5.36 1.79 0.81
C ALA A 42 -4.30 1.03 -0.01
N LEU A 43 -3.32 0.41 0.65
CA LEU A 43 -2.29 -0.39 0.00
C LEU A 43 -2.90 -1.62 -0.66
N THR A 44 -3.79 -2.32 0.04
CA THR A 44 -4.54 -3.48 -0.48
C THR A 44 -5.30 -3.12 -1.76
N VAL A 45 -6.06 -2.02 -1.75
CA VAL A 45 -6.82 -1.58 -2.94
C VAL A 45 -5.96 -0.99 -4.05
N ALA A 46 -4.69 -0.66 -3.79
CA ALA A 46 -3.75 -0.20 -4.80
C ALA A 46 -3.07 -1.35 -5.57
N LEU A 47 -3.09 -2.58 -5.03
CA LEU A 47 -2.46 -3.74 -5.66
C LEU A 47 -3.18 -4.15 -6.95
N ARG A 48 -2.40 -4.45 -7.98
CA ARG A 48 -2.87 -4.92 -9.29
C ARG A 48 -1.99 -6.07 -9.77
N GLY A 49 -2.44 -6.78 -10.80
CA GLY A 49 -1.62 -7.79 -11.49
C GLY A 49 -0.96 -8.78 -10.55
N GLU A 50 0.34 -9.01 -10.73
CA GLU A 50 1.09 -9.96 -9.92
C GLU A 50 1.14 -9.59 -8.43
N ALA A 51 1.10 -8.30 -8.09
CA ALA A 51 1.15 -7.87 -6.69
C ALA A 51 -0.07 -8.37 -5.89
N LEU A 52 -1.22 -8.63 -6.51
CA LEU A 52 -2.41 -9.18 -5.82
C LEU A 52 -2.16 -10.55 -5.18
N TYR A 53 -1.22 -11.35 -5.69
CA TYR A 53 -0.95 -12.68 -5.12
C TYR A 53 -0.36 -12.61 -3.69
N VAL A 54 0.07 -11.44 -3.20
CA VAL A 54 0.47 -11.30 -1.78
C VAL A 54 -0.72 -11.40 -0.81
N LEU A 55 -1.94 -11.20 -1.31
CA LEU A 55 -3.19 -11.22 -0.54
C LEU A 55 -3.79 -12.63 -0.35
N GLN A 56 -3.13 -13.68 -0.82
CA GLN A 56 -3.65 -15.05 -0.70
C GLN A 56 -4.00 -15.43 0.74
N ALA A 57 -5.11 -16.17 0.88
CA ALA A 57 -5.78 -16.76 2.05
C ALA A 57 -5.58 -16.09 3.43
N ARG A 58 -4.35 -16.03 3.94
CA ARG A 58 -4.04 -15.56 5.30
C ARG A 58 -4.27 -14.05 5.52
N ILE A 59 -4.13 -13.21 4.49
CA ILE A 59 -4.40 -11.76 4.62
C ILE A 59 -5.86 -11.41 4.40
N ALA A 60 -6.65 -12.23 3.69
CA ALA A 60 -8.09 -11.97 3.54
C ALA A 60 -8.82 -11.90 4.90
N GLU A 61 -8.29 -12.59 5.91
CA GLU A 61 -8.79 -12.55 7.29
C GLU A 61 -8.22 -11.37 8.12
N ASP A 62 -7.12 -10.75 7.67
CA ASP A 62 -6.30 -9.77 8.42
C ASP A 62 -6.00 -8.48 7.60
N ILE A 63 -6.94 -8.01 6.76
CA ILE A 63 -6.80 -6.85 5.85
C ILE A 63 -6.40 -5.52 6.58
N GLY A 64 -6.28 -5.51 7.90
CA GLY A 64 -5.84 -4.38 8.72
C GLY A 64 -4.35 -4.35 9.14
N ASP A 65 -3.57 -5.40 8.91
CA ASP A 65 -2.15 -5.42 9.32
C ASP A 65 -1.23 -4.84 8.23
N TYR A 66 -0.89 -3.56 8.39
CA TYR A 66 -0.01 -2.84 7.46
C TYR A 66 1.41 -3.41 7.41
N GLU A 67 1.96 -3.83 8.55
CA GLU A 67 3.35 -4.29 8.66
C GLU A 67 3.54 -5.64 7.99
N GLU A 68 2.60 -6.57 8.17
CA GLU A 68 2.64 -7.87 7.49
C GLU A 68 2.48 -7.71 5.97
N LEU A 69 1.64 -6.78 5.52
CA LEU A 69 1.48 -6.47 4.10
C LEU A 69 2.76 -5.90 3.50
N LEU A 70 3.39 -4.92 4.19
CA LEU A 70 4.69 -4.37 3.78
C LEU A 70 5.77 -5.44 3.69
N ARG A 71 5.91 -6.28 4.73
CA ARG A 71 6.93 -7.33 4.79
C ARG A 71 6.83 -8.30 3.61
N ARG A 72 5.61 -8.68 3.20
CA ARG A 72 5.42 -9.57 2.04
C ARG A 72 5.73 -8.91 0.72
N LEU A 73 5.36 -7.64 0.57
CA LEU A 73 5.66 -6.88 -0.63
C LEU A 73 7.17 -6.65 -0.76
N GLU A 74 7.86 -6.34 0.34
CA GLU A 74 9.32 -6.28 0.40
C GLU A 74 9.97 -7.62 0.03
N MET A 75 9.52 -8.73 0.63
CA MET A 75 10.08 -10.05 0.31
C MET A 75 9.94 -10.46 -1.16
N ARG A 76 8.93 -9.92 -1.86
CA ARG A 76 8.62 -10.32 -3.24
C ARG A 76 9.13 -9.35 -4.29
N PHE A 77 9.15 -8.05 -3.98
CA PHE A 77 9.43 -6.99 -4.95
C PHE A 77 10.55 -6.03 -4.51
N GLY A 78 11.06 -6.17 -3.28
CA GLY A 78 12.21 -5.43 -2.76
C GLY A 78 13.54 -5.87 -3.36
#